data_AF-Q0U855-F1
#
_entry.id   AF-Q0U855-F1
#
_cell.length_a   1.000
_cell.length_b   1.000
_cell.length_c   1.000
_cell.angle_alpha   90.00
_cell.angle_beta   90.00
_cell.angle_gamma   90.00
#
_symmetry.space_group_name_H-M   'P 1'
#
loop_
_entity.id
_entity.type
_entity.pdbx_description
1 polymer ?
#
loop_
_entity_poly.entity_id
_entity_poly.type
_entity_poly.pdbx_seq_one_letter_code
_entity_poly.pdbx_strand_id
1 'polypeptide(L)'
;MKGELARAYGMCNLTTSIWDGKIDGILRMEGGFEIILCEFEKHLKLADVMAVTSHRGQQGFLGGWSYLEAITSRYHGIGGDRVTLNYDSFISVFAYPDIDDLFDNDVHSDYDMPRLQNVEVSDLLRVRSDLTSMILRDDDRITRNWQAVADMVVARYSKPLHYLHTDKQIRLDEKALAEFLELLMSPFIDYTERNSTSEVRRCVAQVILVQTATSLAHRTIHEITDHICSTLFEALSAVCSDQEGTSNTSHDPAHAIEIIDNLYDYLQWTTWKDCGTCPDEQICYIPIWPMGTHEDHAQPRCRTEDEAQDRWGYWGPIP
;
A
#
# COMPACT_ATOMS: atom_id res chain seq x y z
N MET A 1 -19.06 3.92 -17.98
CA MET A 1 -18.75 5.32 -18.38
C MET A 1 -19.92 6.32 -18.29
N LYS A 2 -21.18 5.92 -18.06
CA LYS A 2 -22.24 6.92 -17.79
C LYS A 2 -22.07 7.47 -16.37
N GLY A 3 -21.96 8.80 -16.23
CA GLY A 3 -21.98 9.48 -14.92
C GLY A 3 -20.65 10.06 -14.42
N GLU A 4 -19.50 9.80 -15.05
CA GLU A 4 -18.20 10.38 -14.64
C GLU A 4 -18.23 11.91 -14.62
N LEU A 5 -18.73 12.52 -15.69
CA LEU A 5 -18.86 13.98 -15.78
C LEU A 5 -19.80 14.54 -14.69
N ALA A 6 -20.90 13.84 -14.38
CA ALA A 6 -21.80 14.25 -13.32
C ALA A 6 -21.15 14.14 -11.93
N ARG A 7 -20.33 13.10 -11.70
CA ARG A 7 -19.53 12.98 -10.47
C ARG A 7 -18.51 14.11 -10.36
N ALA A 8 -17.80 14.43 -11.44
CA ALA A 8 -16.84 15.53 -11.46
C ALA A 8 -17.51 16.87 -11.12
N TYR A 9 -18.67 17.17 -11.73
CA TYR A 9 -19.45 18.37 -11.38
C TYR A 9 -19.92 18.35 -9.92
N GLY A 10 -20.36 17.20 -9.41
CA GLY A 10 -20.74 17.04 -8.00
C GLY A 10 -19.59 17.38 -7.05
N MET A 11 -18.39 16.86 -7.32
CA MET A 11 -17.19 17.13 -6.51
C MET A 11 -16.76 18.61 -6.57
N CYS A 12 -16.83 19.22 -7.75
CA CYS A 12 -16.55 20.66 -7.88
C CYS A 12 -17.59 21.53 -7.16
N ASN A 13 -18.85 21.12 -7.14
CA ASN A 13 -19.86 21.82 -6.37
C ASN A 13 -19.58 21.75 -4.86
N LEU A 14 -19.14 20.60 -4.33
CA LEU A 14 -18.72 20.47 -2.92
C LEU A 14 -17.59 21.43 -2.57
N THR A 15 -16.64 21.55 -3.49
CA THR A 15 -15.47 22.41 -3.38
C THR A 15 -15.85 23.89 -3.21
N THR A 16 -16.79 24.38 -4.02
CA THR A 16 -17.26 25.78 -3.93
C THR A 16 -18.30 26.03 -2.84
N SER A 17 -18.95 24.99 -2.31
CA SER A 17 -20.05 25.14 -1.35
C SER A 17 -19.64 24.75 0.08
N ILE A 18 -19.49 23.45 0.34
CA ILE A 18 -19.24 22.91 1.68
C ILE A 18 -17.82 23.21 2.15
N TRP A 19 -16.86 23.23 1.21
CA TRP A 19 -15.44 23.41 1.52
C TRP A 19 -14.94 24.85 1.33
N ASP A 20 -15.85 25.82 1.16
CA ASP A 20 -15.55 27.26 1.11
C ASP A 20 -14.39 27.65 0.17
N GLY A 21 -14.27 26.94 -0.97
CA GLY A 21 -13.19 27.17 -1.94
C GLY A 21 -11.78 26.83 -1.45
N LYS A 22 -11.64 26.07 -0.36
CA LYS A 22 -10.34 25.60 0.18
C LYS A 22 -9.62 24.59 -0.72
N ILE A 23 -10.36 23.97 -1.62
CA ILE A 23 -9.84 23.00 -2.58
C ILE A 23 -9.99 23.61 -3.98
N ASP A 24 -9.05 23.34 -4.89
CA ASP A 24 -9.11 23.83 -6.27
C ASP A 24 -9.56 22.73 -7.27
N GLY A 25 -9.43 21.47 -6.85
CA GLY A 25 -9.76 20.29 -7.64
C GLY A 25 -9.50 18.99 -6.90
N ILE A 26 -9.80 17.88 -7.57
CA ILE A 26 -9.65 16.53 -7.02
C ILE A 26 -8.60 15.77 -7.81
N LEU A 27 -7.76 15.03 -7.09
CA LEU A 27 -6.82 14.07 -7.66
C LEU A 27 -7.36 12.65 -7.43
N ARG A 28 -7.38 11.85 -8.49
CA ARG A 28 -7.77 10.43 -8.45
C ARG A 28 -6.59 9.57 -8.93
N MET A 29 -6.34 8.44 -8.27
CA MET A 29 -5.36 7.45 -8.69
C MET A 29 -6.04 6.44 -9.62
N GLU A 30 -5.57 6.30 -10.86
CA GLU A 30 -6.07 5.37 -11.89
C GLU A 30 -4.85 4.65 -12.50
N GLY A 31 -4.82 4.40 -13.81
CA GLY A 31 -3.58 4.09 -14.55
C GLY A 31 -2.60 5.28 -14.52
N GLY A 32 -2.01 5.56 -13.36
CA GLY A 32 -1.31 6.80 -13.06
C GLY A 32 -2.16 7.69 -12.16
N PHE A 33 -2.57 8.86 -12.64
CA PHE A 33 -3.45 9.76 -11.91
C PHE A 33 -4.23 10.66 -12.86
N GLU A 34 -5.38 11.14 -12.39
CA GLU A 34 -6.22 12.09 -13.09
C GLU A 34 -6.46 13.32 -12.19
N ILE A 35 -6.34 14.51 -12.78
CA ILE A 35 -6.65 15.78 -12.13
C ILE A 35 -7.99 16.28 -12.64
N ILE A 36 -8.95 16.42 -11.75
CA ILE A 36 -10.24 17.08 -11.98
C ILE A 36 -10.13 18.48 -11.38
N LEU A 37 -9.70 19.44 -12.19
CA LEU A 37 -9.57 20.83 -11.77
C LEU A 37 -10.89 21.58 -12.00
N CYS A 38 -11.39 22.27 -10.98
CA CYS A 38 -12.74 22.86 -11.05
C CYS A 38 -12.77 24.18 -11.83
N GLU A 39 -11.66 24.94 -11.82
CA GLU A 39 -11.53 26.22 -12.53
C GLU A 39 -10.20 26.27 -13.31
N PHE A 40 -10.17 25.68 -14.52
CA PHE A 40 -8.95 25.63 -15.35
C PHE A 40 -8.33 27.00 -15.62
N GLU A 41 -9.15 28.01 -15.94
CA GLU A 41 -8.69 29.36 -16.26
C GLU A 41 -8.01 30.07 -15.08
N LYS A 42 -8.36 29.69 -13.86
CA LYS A 42 -7.83 30.28 -12.62
C LYS A 42 -6.49 29.65 -12.23
N HIS A 43 -6.33 28.34 -12.42
CA HIS A 43 -5.18 27.60 -11.89
C HIS A 43 -4.16 27.16 -12.95
N LEU A 44 -4.49 27.20 -14.24
CA LEU A 44 -3.55 26.86 -15.32
C LEU A 44 -3.18 28.07 -16.17
N LYS A 45 -1.95 28.04 -16.69
CA LYS A 45 -1.47 28.99 -17.69
C LYS A 45 -1.20 28.24 -18.98
N LEU A 46 -1.81 28.69 -20.07
CA LEU A 46 -1.52 28.16 -21.39
C LEU A 46 -0.05 28.46 -21.72
N ALA A 47 0.74 27.39 -21.88
CA ALA A 47 2.15 27.51 -22.21
C ALA A 47 2.37 27.49 -23.73
N ASP A 48 1.75 26.54 -24.43
CA ASP A 48 1.91 26.35 -25.87
C ASP A 48 0.71 25.60 -26.47
N VAL A 49 0.48 25.76 -27.77
CA VAL A 49 -0.52 25.04 -28.56
C VAL A 49 0.12 24.57 -29.85
N MET A 50 0.24 23.25 -30.01
CA MET A 50 0.82 22.63 -31.20
C MET A 50 -0.24 21.88 -32.01
N ALA A 51 -0.13 21.96 -33.34
CA ALA A 51 -0.96 21.15 -34.23
C ALA A 51 -0.47 19.70 -34.24
N VAL A 52 -1.39 18.75 -34.02
CA VAL A 52 -1.12 17.31 -34.11
C VAL A 52 -1.80 16.73 -35.34
N THR A 53 -1.14 15.81 -36.04
CA THR A 53 -1.74 15.05 -37.13
C THR A 53 -2.62 13.95 -36.56
N SER A 54 -3.87 13.82 -37.01
CA SER A 54 -4.72 12.69 -36.64
C SER A 54 -4.19 11.41 -37.29
N HIS A 55 -3.45 10.60 -36.54
CA HIS A 55 -3.09 9.27 -37.00
C HIS A 55 -4.37 8.42 -37.02
N ARG A 56 -4.83 8.05 -38.22
CA ARG A 56 -5.91 7.08 -38.46
C ARG A 56 -5.44 5.63 -38.27
N GLY A 57 -4.49 5.38 -37.35
CA GLY A 57 -4.15 4.03 -36.91
C GLY A 57 -5.22 3.54 -35.95
N GLN A 58 -5.42 2.22 -35.85
CA GLN A 58 -6.30 1.61 -34.84
C GLN A 58 -5.91 2.18 -33.46
N GLN A 59 -6.67 3.15 -32.97
CA GLN A 59 -6.57 3.58 -31.59
C GLN A 59 -7.08 2.40 -30.77
N GLY A 60 -6.14 1.60 -30.28
CA GLY A 60 -6.41 0.66 -29.20
C GLY A 60 -7.09 1.39 -28.05
N PHE A 61 -7.85 0.64 -27.26
CA PHE A 61 -8.48 1.15 -26.06
C PHE A 61 -7.44 1.90 -25.20
N LEU A 62 -7.76 3.12 -24.77
CA LEU A 62 -6.89 3.98 -23.95
C LEU A 62 -5.51 4.34 -24.53
N GLY A 63 -5.37 4.58 -25.83
CA GLY A 63 -4.11 5.11 -26.39
C GLY A 63 -3.03 4.07 -26.69
N GLY A 64 -3.36 2.78 -26.59
CA GLY A 64 -2.54 1.66 -27.05
C GLY A 64 -1.39 1.28 -26.10
N TRP A 65 -0.47 0.45 -26.58
CA TRP A 65 0.62 -0.11 -25.78
C TRP A 65 1.55 0.94 -25.16
N SER A 66 1.90 2.00 -25.89
CA SER A 66 2.74 3.08 -25.34
C SER A 66 2.10 3.81 -24.16
N TYR A 67 0.77 3.85 -24.08
CA TYR A 67 0.09 4.35 -22.88
C TYR A 67 0.28 3.37 -21.72
N LEU A 68 0.14 2.06 -21.96
CA LEU A 68 0.38 1.03 -20.95
C LEU A 68 1.82 1.06 -20.43
N GLU A 69 2.82 1.13 -21.30
CA GLU A 69 4.24 1.32 -20.93
C GLU A 69 4.44 2.57 -20.06
N ALA A 70 3.80 3.69 -20.44
CA ALA A 70 3.93 4.96 -19.71
C ALA A 70 3.33 4.89 -18.30
N ILE A 71 2.23 4.18 -18.10
CA ILE A 71 1.59 4.05 -16.78
C ILE A 71 2.30 3.00 -15.90
N THR A 72 2.73 1.88 -16.48
CA THR A 72 3.38 0.79 -15.72
C THR A 72 4.78 1.16 -15.27
N SER A 73 5.50 2.01 -16.03
CA SER A 73 6.79 2.57 -15.62
C SER A 73 6.74 3.40 -14.32
N ARG A 74 5.53 3.67 -13.79
CA ARG A 74 5.29 4.55 -12.64
C ARG A 74 4.62 3.84 -11.45
N TYR A 75 4.60 2.50 -11.39
CA TYR A 75 3.99 1.79 -10.26
C TYR A 75 4.60 2.17 -8.91
N HIS A 76 5.91 2.40 -8.84
CA HIS A 76 6.59 2.80 -7.60
C HIS A 76 6.55 4.31 -7.33
N GLY A 77 5.83 5.09 -8.15
CA GLY A 77 5.65 6.51 -7.95
C GLY A 77 5.50 7.30 -9.24
N ILE A 78 4.79 8.42 -9.14
CA ILE A 78 4.51 9.30 -10.28
C ILE A 78 5.65 10.28 -10.61
N GLY A 79 6.71 10.27 -9.79
CA GLY A 79 7.99 10.97 -9.98
C GLY A 79 7.96 12.47 -9.69
N GLY A 80 9.11 13.01 -9.28
CA GLY A 80 9.40 14.45 -9.23
C GLY A 80 8.51 15.27 -8.31
N ASP A 81 8.08 14.70 -7.18
CA ASP A 81 7.21 15.35 -6.18
C ASP A 81 5.97 16.03 -6.80
N ARG A 82 5.46 15.47 -7.90
CA ARG A 82 4.29 16.00 -8.63
C ARG A 82 3.02 16.02 -7.79
N VAL A 83 2.94 15.13 -6.79
CA VAL A 83 1.89 15.07 -5.78
C VAL A 83 2.56 14.86 -4.44
N THR A 84 2.16 15.68 -3.47
CA THR A 84 2.58 15.54 -2.07
C THR A 84 1.33 15.35 -1.22
N LEU A 85 1.28 14.24 -0.48
CA LEU A 85 0.16 13.93 0.40
C LEU A 85 0.46 14.38 1.82
N ASN A 86 -0.47 15.09 2.45
CA ASN A 86 -0.40 15.43 3.86
C ASN A 86 -0.95 14.27 4.71
N TYR A 87 -0.11 13.29 5.01
CA TYR A 87 -0.49 12.14 5.85
C TYR A 87 -0.75 12.51 7.32
N ASP A 88 -0.40 13.72 7.77
CA ASP A 88 -0.78 14.23 9.10
C ASP A 88 -2.25 14.68 9.14
N SER A 89 -2.80 15.09 7.99
CA SER A 89 -4.19 15.46 7.77
C SER A 89 -4.80 14.53 6.72
N PHE A 90 -5.01 13.26 7.10
CA PHE A 90 -5.52 12.20 6.22
C PHE A 90 -6.65 11.40 6.86
N ILE A 91 -7.68 11.08 6.08
CA ILE A 91 -8.81 10.22 6.48
C ILE A 91 -8.71 8.89 5.73
N SER A 92 -8.82 7.81 6.47
CA SER A 92 -8.95 6.45 5.94
C SER A 92 -10.14 5.77 6.62
N VAL A 93 -10.98 5.09 5.85
CA VAL A 93 -12.11 4.31 6.42
C VAL A 93 -11.63 3.16 7.28
N PHE A 94 -10.42 2.64 7.03
CA PHE A 94 -9.76 1.64 7.87
C PHE A 94 -9.39 2.15 9.27
N ALA A 95 -9.44 3.46 9.50
CA ALA A 95 -9.20 4.05 10.83
C ALA A 95 -10.44 4.04 11.73
N TYR A 96 -11.57 3.50 11.26
CA TYR A 96 -12.84 3.39 11.99
C TYR A 96 -13.14 1.91 12.26
N PRO A 97 -12.66 1.35 13.39
CA PRO A 97 -12.79 -0.08 13.69
C PRO A 97 -14.23 -0.52 14.00
N ASP A 98 -15.14 0.43 14.17
CA ASP A 98 -16.56 0.23 14.45
C ASP A 98 -17.45 0.33 13.21
N ILE A 99 -16.86 0.51 12.02
CA ILE A 99 -17.60 0.40 10.75
C ILE A 99 -17.73 -1.07 10.39
N ASP A 100 -18.95 -1.58 10.51
CA ASP A 100 -19.33 -2.90 10.03
C ASP A 100 -19.54 -2.91 8.50
N ASP A 101 -19.59 -4.10 7.91
CA ASP A 101 -19.94 -4.35 6.50
C ASP A 101 -19.05 -3.68 5.44
N LEU A 102 -17.86 -3.18 5.82
CA LEU A 102 -16.88 -2.63 4.87
C LEU A 102 -16.46 -3.64 3.80
N PHE A 103 -16.44 -4.93 4.13
CA PHE A 103 -16.08 -6.03 3.22
C PHE A 103 -17.29 -6.82 2.71
N ASP A 104 -18.50 -6.51 3.14
CA ASP A 104 -19.72 -7.10 2.59
C ASP A 104 -20.12 -6.31 1.34
N ASN A 105 -19.88 -6.88 0.15
CA ASN A 105 -20.22 -6.25 -1.12
C ASN A 105 -20.25 -7.25 -2.28
N ASP A 106 -20.61 -6.75 -3.46
CA ASP A 106 -20.78 -7.53 -4.70
C ASP A 106 -19.50 -7.68 -5.53
N VAL A 107 -18.33 -7.27 -5.00
CA VAL A 107 -17.08 -7.42 -5.74
C VAL A 107 -16.65 -8.88 -5.74
N HIS A 108 -16.58 -9.44 -6.95
CA HIS A 108 -15.95 -10.73 -7.17
C HIS A 108 -14.44 -10.53 -7.35
N SER A 109 -13.68 -10.88 -6.31
CA SER A 109 -12.22 -10.75 -6.26
C SER A 109 -11.60 -12.01 -5.65
N ASP A 110 -10.31 -12.22 -5.91
CA ASP A 110 -9.52 -13.28 -5.27
C ASP A 110 -9.12 -12.95 -3.82
N TYR A 111 -9.48 -11.76 -3.33
CA TYR A 111 -9.35 -11.30 -1.95
C TYR A 111 -10.48 -10.32 -1.59
N ASP A 112 -10.75 -10.18 -0.29
CA ASP A 112 -11.79 -9.28 0.20
C ASP A 112 -11.46 -7.82 -0.14
N MET A 113 -12.31 -7.18 -0.94
CA MET A 113 -12.14 -5.77 -1.32
C MET A 113 -13.08 -4.88 -0.51
N PRO A 114 -12.59 -3.78 0.07
CA PRO A 114 -13.45 -2.86 0.83
C PRO A 114 -14.36 -2.06 -0.11
N ARG A 115 -15.65 -1.97 0.23
CA ARG A 115 -16.63 -1.07 -0.41
C ARG A 115 -17.52 -0.41 0.62
N LEU A 116 -17.81 0.86 0.41
CA LEU A 116 -18.75 1.63 1.23
C LEU A 116 -20.22 1.45 0.82
N GLN A 117 -20.55 0.38 0.09
CA GLN A 117 -21.88 0.18 -0.50
C GLN A 117 -22.92 -0.22 0.55
N ASN A 118 -22.54 -1.12 1.45
CA ASN A 118 -23.42 -1.68 2.48
C ASN A 118 -23.17 -1.09 3.87
N VAL A 119 -22.20 -0.18 4.00
CA VAL A 119 -21.92 0.54 5.26
C VAL A 119 -23.11 1.42 5.66
N GLU A 120 -23.42 1.40 6.95
CA GLU A 120 -24.51 2.19 7.54
C GLU A 120 -24.41 3.70 7.23
N VAL A 121 -25.56 4.31 6.96
CA VAL A 121 -25.62 5.71 6.52
C VAL A 121 -25.08 6.65 7.60
N SER A 122 -25.29 6.33 8.88
CA SER A 122 -24.73 7.10 10.00
C SER A 122 -23.21 7.15 9.98
N ASP A 123 -22.55 6.04 9.65
CA ASP A 123 -21.10 5.97 9.56
C ASP A 123 -20.56 6.72 8.35
N LEU A 124 -21.24 6.60 7.20
CA LEU A 124 -20.89 7.39 6.01
C LEU A 124 -21.00 8.90 6.29
N LEU A 125 -22.01 9.34 7.05
CA LEU A 125 -22.17 10.73 7.45
C LEU A 125 -21.06 11.17 8.42
N ARG A 126 -20.68 10.31 9.36
CA ARG A 126 -19.55 10.56 10.27
C ARG A 126 -18.25 10.77 9.50
N VAL A 127 -17.88 9.85 8.61
CA VAL A 127 -16.67 9.96 7.78
C VAL A 127 -16.69 11.23 6.92
N ARG A 128 -17.83 11.57 6.31
CA ARG A 128 -17.99 12.81 5.53
C ARG A 128 -17.86 14.07 6.37
N SER A 129 -18.36 14.05 7.60
CA SER A 129 -18.24 15.15 8.55
C SER A 129 -16.78 15.36 8.97
N ASP A 130 -16.06 14.27 9.25
CA ASP A 130 -14.63 14.31 9.60
C ASP A 130 -13.78 14.82 8.44
N LEU A 131 -14.05 14.35 7.21
CA LEU A 131 -13.41 14.86 5.99
C LEU A 131 -13.64 16.37 5.82
N THR A 132 -14.89 16.82 5.97
CA THR A 132 -15.24 18.24 5.85
C THR A 132 -14.53 19.06 6.93
N SER A 133 -14.51 18.58 8.17
CA SER A 133 -13.83 19.24 9.28
C SER A 133 -12.33 19.33 9.08
N MET A 134 -11.72 18.28 8.51
CA MET A 134 -10.30 18.25 8.16
C MET A 134 -9.97 19.28 7.08
N ILE A 135 -10.77 19.38 6.02
CA ILE A 135 -10.56 20.33 4.92
C ILE A 135 -10.71 21.79 5.38
N LEU A 136 -11.70 22.05 6.24
CA LEU A 136 -11.96 23.41 6.73
C LEU A 136 -10.97 23.86 7.82
N ARG A 137 -10.15 22.95 8.36
CA ARG A 137 -9.10 23.28 9.32
C ARG A 137 -7.90 23.89 8.60
N ASP A 138 -7.41 25.02 9.08
CA ASP A 138 -6.18 25.66 8.57
C ASP A 138 -4.92 24.94 9.10
N ASP A 139 -4.64 23.73 8.61
CA ASP A 139 -3.41 23.00 8.90
C ASP A 139 -2.87 22.22 7.69
N ASP A 140 -2.40 22.98 6.70
CA ASP A 140 -1.73 22.45 5.50
C ASP A 140 -0.25 22.11 5.74
N ARG A 141 0.21 22.15 6.99
CA ARG A 141 1.62 21.94 7.30
C ARG A 141 1.96 20.47 7.18
N ILE A 142 2.70 20.14 6.14
CA ILE A 142 3.36 18.83 6.04
C ILE A 142 4.54 18.84 7.00
N THR A 143 4.44 18.07 8.08
CA THR A 143 5.46 18.06 9.13
C THR A 143 6.51 16.99 8.90
N ARG A 144 6.14 15.89 8.24
CA ARG A 144 7.00 14.72 8.06
C ARG A 144 6.67 13.98 6.76
N ASN A 145 7.71 13.52 6.08
CA ASN A 145 7.56 12.64 4.92
C ASN A 145 7.27 11.21 5.40
N TRP A 146 6.01 10.91 5.68
CA TRP A 146 5.57 9.60 6.15
C TRP A 146 5.76 8.48 5.13
N GLN A 147 5.73 8.79 3.82
CA GLN A 147 6.05 7.83 2.77
C GLN A 147 7.49 7.33 2.91
N ALA A 148 8.46 8.23 3.04
CA ALA A 148 9.86 7.84 3.26
C ALA A 148 10.06 7.04 4.55
N VAL A 149 9.26 7.29 5.58
CA VAL A 149 9.30 6.51 6.83
C VAL A 149 8.77 5.09 6.61
N ALA A 150 7.64 4.94 5.91
CA ALA A 150 7.11 3.63 5.54
C ALA A 150 8.08 2.86 4.62
N ASP A 151 8.68 3.54 3.64
CA ASP A 151 9.66 2.96 2.72
C ASP A 151 10.87 2.38 3.47
N MET A 152 11.33 3.02 4.56
CA MET A 152 12.39 2.46 5.40
C MET A 152 12.00 1.14 6.07
N VAL A 153 10.74 1.00 6.53
CA VAL A 153 10.24 -0.26 7.11
C VAL A 153 10.22 -1.35 6.06
N VAL A 154 9.60 -1.08 4.91
CA VAL A 154 9.48 -2.04 3.81
C VAL A 154 10.87 -2.44 3.29
N ALA A 155 11.76 -1.48 3.08
CA ALA A 155 13.12 -1.74 2.61
C ALA A 155 13.92 -2.63 3.58
N ARG A 156 13.73 -2.47 4.89
CA ARG A 156 14.43 -3.26 5.91
C ARG A 156 13.89 -4.69 6.00
N TYR A 157 12.56 -4.86 6.00
CA TYR A 157 11.95 -6.12 6.41
C TYR A 157 11.36 -6.94 5.26
N SER A 158 11.07 -6.35 4.10
CA SER A 158 10.34 -7.05 3.02
C SER A 158 11.11 -8.24 2.46
N LYS A 159 12.40 -8.05 2.12
CA LYS A 159 13.23 -9.13 1.58
C LYS A 159 13.51 -10.23 2.62
N PRO A 160 13.92 -9.91 3.87
CA PRO A 160 14.11 -10.93 4.90
C PRO A 160 12.85 -11.76 5.17
N LEU A 161 11.67 -11.13 5.33
CA LEU A 161 10.42 -11.85 5.57
C LEU A 161 10.04 -12.74 4.38
N HIS A 162 10.17 -12.24 3.15
CA HIS A 162 9.94 -13.04 1.96
C HIS A 162 10.89 -14.25 1.87
N TYR A 163 12.17 -14.06 2.21
CA TYR A 163 13.15 -15.15 2.24
C TYR A 163 12.78 -16.22 3.28
N LEU A 164 12.45 -15.81 4.50
CA LEU A 164 12.02 -16.71 5.57
C LEU A 164 10.72 -17.46 5.22
N HIS A 165 9.83 -16.85 4.44
CA HIS A 165 8.58 -17.48 4.00
C HIS A 165 8.79 -18.46 2.83
N THR A 166 9.59 -18.09 1.82
CA THR A 166 9.62 -18.80 0.53
C THR A 166 10.78 -19.77 0.37
N ASP A 167 11.92 -19.54 1.04
CA ASP A 167 13.10 -20.38 0.85
C ASP A 167 12.98 -21.70 1.61
N LYS A 168 13.08 -22.82 0.88
CA LYS A 168 12.91 -24.16 1.47
C LYS A 168 14.11 -24.58 2.32
N GLN A 169 15.31 -24.09 2.03
CA GLN A 169 16.51 -24.51 2.74
C GLN A 169 16.54 -23.91 4.14
N ILE A 170 16.30 -22.60 4.26
CA ILE A 170 16.25 -21.92 5.57
C ILE A 170 15.15 -22.48 6.46
N ARG A 171 14.00 -22.84 5.89
CA ARG A 171 12.84 -23.40 6.62
C ARG A 171 13.05 -24.85 7.08
N LEU A 172 14.02 -25.58 6.50
CA LEU A 172 14.34 -26.95 6.91
C LEU A 172 15.54 -27.03 7.86
N ASP A 173 16.39 -25.99 7.88
CA ASP A 173 17.59 -25.91 8.71
C ASP A 173 17.35 -25.00 9.91
N GLU A 174 16.98 -25.60 11.05
CA GLU A 174 16.73 -24.91 12.32
C GLU A 174 17.88 -23.98 12.73
N LYS A 175 19.13 -24.43 12.54
CA LYS A 175 20.30 -23.65 12.92
C LYS A 175 20.46 -22.44 12.01
N ALA A 176 20.31 -22.63 10.70
CA ALA A 176 20.38 -21.52 9.75
C ALA A 176 19.24 -20.50 9.99
N LEU A 177 18.03 -20.98 10.31
CA LEU A 177 16.89 -20.13 10.67
C LEU A 177 17.19 -19.28 11.92
N ALA A 178 17.70 -19.90 12.98
CA ALA A 178 18.07 -19.20 14.21
C ALA A 178 19.18 -18.17 13.97
N GLU A 179 20.25 -18.54 13.25
CA GLU A 179 21.34 -17.62 12.92
C GLU A 179 20.85 -16.42 12.08
N PHE A 180 19.93 -16.65 11.12
CA PHE A 180 19.38 -15.59 10.30
C PHE A 180 18.51 -14.62 11.11
N LEU A 181 17.62 -15.15 11.95
CA LEU A 181 16.78 -14.34 12.84
C LEU A 181 17.62 -13.57 13.86
N GLU A 182 18.63 -14.22 14.44
CA GLU A 182 19.54 -13.55 15.38
C GLU A 182 20.29 -12.41 14.68
N LEU A 183 20.83 -12.64 13.48
CA LEU A 183 21.52 -11.60 12.72
C LEU A 183 20.59 -10.41 12.43
N LEU A 184 19.35 -10.69 11.99
CA LEU A 184 18.36 -9.66 11.68
C LEU A 184 18.00 -8.79 12.90
N MET A 185 17.93 -9.42 14.08
CA MET A 185 17.48 -8.78 15.33
C MET A 185 18.63 -8.30 16.23
N SER A 186 19.86 -8.74 15.99
CA SER A 186 21.07 -8.41 16.76
C SER A 186 21.27 -6.91 17.03
N PRO A 187 20.94 -5.96 16.13
CA PRO A 187 21.13 -4.54 16.41
C PRO A 187 20.27 -4.00 17.57
N PHE A 188 19.26 -4.76 17.99
CA PHE A 188 18.31 -4.35 19.04
C PHE A 188 18.44 -5.19 20.32
N ILE A 189 19.28 -6.22 20.30
CA ILE A 189 19.54 -7.12 21.42
C ILE A 189 20.59 -6.50 22.34
N ASP A 190 20.32 -6.55 23.64
CA ASP A 190 21.32 -6.25 24.66
C ASP A 190 21.77 -7.55 25.30
N TYR A 191 22.91 -8.06 24.83
CA TYR A 191 23.47 -9.32 25.31
C TYR A 191 23.88 -9.29 26.78
N THR A 192 23.94 -8.12 27.43
CA THR A 192 24.23 -8.01 28.87
C THR A 192 22.97 -8.05 29.73
N GLU A 193 21.83 -7.60 29.20
CA GLU A 193 20.55 -7.54 29.88
C GLU A 193 19.41 -7.83 28.89
N ARG A 194 19.17 -9.13 28.64
CA ARG A 194 18.11 -9.58 27.72
C ARG A 194 16.74 -9.20 28.27
N ASN A 195 15.97 -8.46 27.48
CA ASN A 195 14.60 -8.09 27.81
C ASN A 195 13.80 -7.86 26.53
N SER A 196 12.90 -8.79 26.21
CA SER A 196 12.11 -8.77 24.96
C SER A 196 11.37 -7.45 24.76
N THR A 197 10.79 -6.88 25.83
CA THR A 197 10.05 -5.62 25.74
C THR A 197 10.95 -4.44 25.38
N SER A 198 12.14 -4.36 26.00
CA SER A 198 13.12 -3.32 25.68
C SER A 198 13.73 -3.51 24.29
N GLU A 199 13.95 -4.75 23.86
CA GLU A 199 14.44 -5.11 22.53
C GLU A 199 13.45 -4.73 21.43
N VAL A 200 12.16 -5.05 21.60
CA VAL A 200 11.09 -4.61 20.69
C VAL A 200 11.03 -3.09 20.64
N ARG A 201 11.06 -2.40 21.78
CA ARG A 201 11.06 -0.92 21.80
C ARG A 201 12.24 -0.32 21.03
N ARG A 202 13.44 -0.89 21.15
CA ARG A 202 14.62 -0.46 20.36
C ARG A 202 14.43 -0.70 18.87
N CYS A 203 13.84 -1.84 18.51
CA CYS A 203 13.50 -2.19 17.14
C CYS A 203 12.49 -1.19 16.54
N VAL A 204 11.42 -0.82 17.26
CA VAL A 204 10.46 0.19 16.79
C VAL A 204 11.09 1.59 16.71
N ALA A 205 11.89 1.95 17.73
CA ALA A 205 12.49 3.28 17.84
C ALA A 205 13.44 3.65 16.70
N GLN A 206 13.92 2.67 15.91
CA GLN A 206 14.78 2.93 14.75
C GLN A 206 14.04 3.72 13.65
N VAL A 207 12.71 3.54 13.52
CA VAL A 207 11.90 4.12 12.43
C VAL A 207 11.16 5.35 12.96
N ILE A 208 10.61 5.23 14.16
CA ILE A 208 9.78 6.26 14.78
C ILE A 208 10.22 6.41 16.23
N LEU A 209 10.70 7.60 16.60
CA LEU A 209 10.91 7.94 18.00
C LEU A 209 9.58 7.87 18.75
N VAL A 210 9.61 7.31 19.96
CA VAL A 210 8.50 7.34 20.92
C VAL A 210 8.29 8.78 21.38
N GLN A 211 7.63 9.56 20.53
CA GLN A 211 7.12 10.88 20.83
C GLN A 211 5.62 10.87 20.55
N THR A 212 4.90 11.81 21.18
CA THR A 212 3.45 11.94 21.11
C THR A 212 2.99 12.48 19.75
N ALA A 213 3.27 11.77 18.67
CA ALA A 213 2.67 12.06 17.38
C ALA A 213 1.30 11.35 17.32
N THR A 214 0.25 12.14 17.09
CA THR A 214 -1.14 11.70 17.11
C THR A 214 -1.73 11.55 15.71
N SER A 215 -0.93 11.65 14.64
CA SER A 215 -1.43 11.46 13.29
C SER A 215 -1.72 9.99 13.01
N LEU A 216 -2.62 9.73 12.06
CA LEU A 216 -2.96 8.38 11.62
C LEU A 216 -1.71 7.67 11.11
N ALA A 217 -0.90 8.34 10.28
CA ALA A 217 0.32 7.75 9.73
C ALA A 217 1.35 7.36 10.80
N HIS A 218 1.53 8.18 11.84
CA HIS A 218 2.38 7.80 12.97
C HIS A 218 1.91 6.51 13.63
N ARG A 219 0.61 6.46 14.02
CA ARG A 219 0.04 5.29 14.69
C ARG A 219 0.16 4.05 13.80
N THR A 220 -0.23 4.15 12.53
CA THR A 220 -0.18 3.03 11.59
C THR A 220 1.23 2.47 11.44
N ILE A 221 2.24 3.32 11.21
CA ILE A 221 3.61 2.84 11.04
C ILE A 221 4.16 2.29 12.36
N HIS A 222 3.84 2.91 13.50
CA HIS A 222 4.23 2.41 14.81
C HIS A 222 3.66 1.01 15.06
N GLU A 223 2.35 0.82 14.92
CA GLU A 223 1.65 -0.46 15.11
C GLU A 223 2.21 -1.55 14.18
N ILE A 224 2.38 -1.26 12.89
CA ILE A 224 2.95 -2.24 11.94
C ILE A 224 4.39 -2.59 12.30
N THR A 225 5.21 -1.60 12.67
CA THR A 225 6.62 -1.84 13.04
C THR A 225 6.71 -2.62 14.35
N ASP A 226 5.86 -2.32 15.33
CA ASP A 226 5.76 -3.05 16.59
C ASP A 226 5.34 -4.51 16.36
N HIS A 227 4.34 -4.74 15.51
CA HIS A 227 3.92 -6.09 15.14
C HIS A 227 5.06 -6.87 14.46
N ILE A 228 5.75 -6.28 13.47
CA ILE A 228 6.91 -6.92 12.82
C ILE A 228 8.02 -7.24 13.85
N CYS A 229 8.39 -6.27 14.68
CA CYS A 229 9.47 -6.42 15.65
C CYS A 229 9.14 -7.46 16.72
N SER A 230 7.92 -7.43 17.27
CA SER A 230 7.47 -8.39 18.29
C SER A 230 7.41 -9.80 17.73
N THR A 231 6.81 -10.00 16.56
CA THR A 231 6.76 -11.30 15.87
C THR A 231 8.16 -11.85 15.59
N LEU A 232 9.08 -11.03 15.08
CA LEU A 232 10.45 -11.51 14.79
C LEU A 232 11.21 -11.91 16.05
N PHE A 233 11.01 -11.20 17.16
CA PHE A 233 11.58 -11.58 18.45
C PHE A 233 10.93 -12.83 19.06
N GLU A 234 9.63 -13.00 18.86
CA GLU A 234 8.89 -14.21 19.25
C GLU A 234 9.40 -15.42 18.47
N ALA A 235 9.52 -15.31 17.14
CA ALA A 235 10.07 -16.34 16.28
C ALA A 235 11.52 -16.68 16.67
N LEU A 236 12.35 -15.67 16.97
CA LEU A 236 13.73 -15.88 17.46
C LEU A 236 13.73 -16.65 18.79
N SER A 237 12.84 -16.31 19.72
CA SER A 237 12.74 -16.97 21.03
C SER A 237 12.27 -18.42 20.91
N ALA A 238 11.45 -18.74 19.90
CA ALA A 238 10.99 -20.10 19.63
C ALA A 238 12.10 -21.04 19.10
N VAL A 239 13.11 -20.48 18.41
CA VAL A 239 14.24 -21.25 17.84
C VAL A 239 15.53 -21.18 18.66
N CYS A 240 15.68 -20.18 19.53
CA CYS A 240 16.86 -20.06 20.39
C CYS A 240 16.71 -20.88 21.68
N SER A 241 17.79 -21.54 22.09
CA SER A 241 17.93 -22.18 23.40
C SER A 241 18.17 -21.15 24.50
N ASP A 242 17.30 -21.10 25.51
CA ASP A 242 17.77 -20.68 26.82
C ASP A 242 18.72 -21.75 27.37
N GLN A 243 19.85 -21.26 27.88
CA GLN A 243 20.91 -22.08 28.45
C GLN A 243 20.41 -22.96 29.60
N GLU A 244 21.12 -24.09 29.76
CA GLU A 244 21.06 -25.05 30.85
C GLU A 244 20.44 -24.53 32.17
N GLY A 245 19.18 -24.88 32.41
CA GLY A 245 18.56 -24.73 33.71
C GLY A 245 17.17 -24.11 33.63
N THR A 246 16.15 -24.96 33.75
CA THR A 246 14.76 -24.60 34.06
C THR A 246 13.93 -23.93 32.96
N SER A 247 13.57 -24.68 31.92
CA SER A 247 12.15 -24.85 31.50
C SER A 247 12.06 -25.83 30.33
N ASN A 248 11.02 -26.67 30.32
CA ASN A 248 10.66 -27.55 29.22
C ASN A 248 9.96 -26.76 28.10
N THR A 249 10.58 -25.69 27.59
CA THR A 249 10.11 -25.04 26.37
C THR A 249 10.65 -25.86 25.21
N SER A 250 9.79 -26.68 24.61
CA SER A 250 10.13 -27.44 23.42
C SER A 250 10.49 -26.49 22.29
N HIS A 251 11.71 -26.62 21.77
CA HIS A 251 12.10 -26.04 20.49
C HIS A 251 11.16 -26.57 19.43
N ASP A 252 10.43 -25.66 18.79
CA ASP A 252 9.58 -26.00 17.67
C ASP A 252 9.88 -25.03 16.51
N PRO A 253 10.82 -25.40 15.63
CA PRO A 253 11.05 -24.65 14.39
C PRO A 253 9.78 -24.50 13.55
N ALA A 254 8.82 -25.43 13.66
CA ALA A 254 7.55 -25.31 12.99
C ALA A 254 6.71 -24.16 13.57
N HIS A 255 6.78 -23.91 14.88
CA HIS A 255 6.10 -22.79 15.52
C HIS A 255 6.68 -21.44 15.08
N ALA A 256 8.01 -21.31 15.00
CA ALA A 256 8.66 -20.09 14.49
C ALA A 256 8.29 -19.80 13.03
N ILE A 257 8.21 -20.86 12.22
CA ILE A 257 7.75 -20.79 10.83
C ILE A 257 6.30 -20.33 10.75
N GLU A 258 5.40 -20.89 11.58
CA GLU A 258 4.00 -20.48 11.66
C GLU A 258 3.86 -19.00 12.02
N ILE A 259 4.62 -18.52 13.00
CA ILE A 259 4.68 -17.11 13.41
C ILE A 259 5.07 -16.22 12.21
N ILE A 260 6.08 -16.62 11.43
CA ILE A 260 6.54 -15.87 10.26
C ILE A 260 5.49 -15.89 9.13
N ASP A 261 4.86 -17.03 8.89
CA ASP A 261 3.85 -17.19 7.84
C ASP A 261 2.61 -16.33 8.15
N ASN A 262 2.16 -16.30 9.40
CA ASN A 262 1.06 -15.43 9.82
C ASN A 262 1.38 -13.94 9.60
N LEU A 263 2.60 -13.51 9.90
CA LEU A 263 3.02 -12.12 9.63
C LEU A 263 3.11 -11.83 8.14
N TYR A 264 3.62 -12.79 7.35
CA TYR A 264 3.66 -12.67 5.90
C TYR A 264 2.24 -12.50 5.34
N ASP A 265 1.31 -13.37 5.73
CA ASP A 265 -0.08 -13.35 5.29
C ASP A 265 -0.85 -12.11 5.78
N TYR A 266 -0.46 -11.53 6.92
CA TYR A 266 -1.01 -10.26 7.40
C TYR A 266 -0.53 -9.06 6.59
N LEU A 267 0.77 -8.96 6.31
CA LEU A 267 1.36 -7.78 5.67
C LEU A 267 1.03 -7.68 4.18
N GLN A 268 0.97 -8.82 3.47
CA GLN A 268 0.68 -8.93 2.04
C GLN A 268 1.38 -7.87 1.18
N TRP A 269 2.67 -7.61 1.44
CA TRP A 269 3.37 -6.51 0.79
C TRP A 269 3.46 -6.71 -0.73
N THR A 270 3.16 -5.63 -1.46
CA THR A 270 3.15 -5.60 -2.93
C THR A 270 4.51 -5.94 -3.54
N THR A 271 5.60 -5.65 -2.82
CA THR A 271 6.98 -5.98 -3.24
C THR A 271 7.24 -7.47 -3.38
N TRP A 272 6.40 -8.34 -2.80
CA TRP A 272 6.51 -9.80 -2.96
C TRP A 272 5.87 -10.32 -4.24
N LYS A 273 5.02 -9.51 -4.88
CA LYS A 273 4.39 -9.80 -6.17
C LYS A 273 5.03 -9.04 -7.34
N ASP A 274 6.09 -8.27 -7.08
CA ASP A 274 6.79 -7.47 -8.09
C ASP A 274 7.42 -8.37 -9.15
N CYS A 275 7.27 -8.02 -10.43
CA CYS A 275 7.91 -8.74 -11.54
C CYS A 275 9.43 -8.54 -11.59
N GLY A 276 9.96 -7.56 -10.86
CA GLY A 276 11.34 -7.10 -11.00
C GLY A 276 11.54 -6.36 -12.33
N THR A 277 12.69 -6.58 -12.97
CA THR A 277 13.01 -5.91 -14.24
C THR A 277 12.47 -6.71 -15.43
N CYS A 278 11.52 -6.12 -16.14
CA CYS A 278 11.04 -6.65 -17.41
C CYS A 278 11.94 -6.23 -18.59
N PRO A 279 12.01 -7.03 -19.67
CA PRO A 279 12.61 -6.63 -20.94
C PRO A 279 11.97 -5.36 -21.53
N ASP A 280 12.70 -4.65 -22.39
CA ASP A 280 12.27 -3.34 -22.96
C ASP A 280 10.92 -3.39 -23.71
N GLU A 281 10.56 -4.53 -24.30
CA GLU A 281 9.32 -4.76 -25.06
C GLU A 281 8.17 -5.27 -24.16
N GLN A 282 8.40 -5.35 -22.85
CA GLN A 282 7.47 -5.95 -21.89
C GLN A 282 7.19 -5.01 -20.71
N ILE A 283 6.00 -5.15 -20.14
CA ILE A 283 5.62 -4.46 -18.91
C ILE A 283 5.35 -5.49 -17.82
N CYS A 284 5.61 -5.13 -16.55
CA CYS A 284 5.08 -5.90 -15.42
C CYS A 284 3.56 -5.76 -15.44
N TYR A 285 2.86 -6.81 -15.84
CA TYR A 285 1.43 -6.73 -16.09
C TYR A 285 0.64 -7.14 -14.86
N ILE A 286 -0.19 -6.21 -14.37
CA ILE A 286 -1.21 -6.42 -13.34
C ILE A 286 -2.57 -6.01 -13.92
N PRO A 287 -3.70 -6.35 -13.27
CA PRO A 287 -4.98 -5.80 -13.68
C PRO A 287 -5.01 -4.28 -13.61
N ILE A 288 -5.41 -3.64 -14.70
CA ILE A 288 -5.56 -2.19 -14.85
C ILE A 288 -6.94 -1.99 -15.45
N TRP A 289 -7.84 -1.29 -14.76
CA TRP A 289 -9.22 -1.18 -15.21
C TRP A 289 -9.33 -0.74 -16.68
N PRO A 290 -10.13 -1.41 -17.52
CA PRO A 290 -10.96 -2.61 -17.29
C PRO A 290 -10.26 -3.94 -17.65
N MET A 291 -8.97 -3.91 -17.96
CA MET A 291 -8.16 -5.05 -18.38
C MET A 291 -7.64 -5.87 -17.19
N GLY A 292 -7.26 -7.11 -17.49
CA GLY A 292 -6.65 -8.06 -16.57
C GLY A 292 -7.57 -9.17 -16.09
N THR A 293 -6.94 -10.21 -15.57
CA THR A 293 -7.57 -11.41 -15.01
C THR A 293 -7.18 -11.59 -13.54
N HIS A 294 -7.88 -12.47 -12.81
CA HIS A 294 -7.45 -12.86 -11.45
C HIS A 294 -6.08 -13.53 -11.44
N GLU A 295 -5.68 -14.22 -12.50
CA GLU A 295 -4.33 -14.78 -12.63
C GLU A 295 -3.27 -13.67 -12.62
N ASP A 296 -3.52 -12.54 -13.32
CA ASP A 296 -2.58 -11.43 -13.37
C ASP A 296 -2.43 -10.72 -12.03
N HIS A 297 -3.46 -10.76 -11.16
CA HIS A 297 -3.35 -10.25 -9.79
C HIS A 297 -2.65 -11.24 -8.85
N ALA A 298 -2.96 -12.53 -8.98
CA ALA A 298 -2.36 -13.57 -8.16
C ALA A 298 -0.86 -13.72 -8.45
N GLN A 299 -0.48 -13.66 -9.73
CA GLN A 299 0.89 -13.85 -10.20
C GLN A 299 1.22 -12.87 -11.33
N PRO A 300 1.58 -11.61 -10.99
CA PRO A 300 2.06 -10.64 -11.98
C PRO A 300 3.28 -11.15 -12.73
N ARG A 301 3.36 -10.88 -14.04
CA ARG A 301 4.47 -11.29 -14.90
C ARG A 301 4.76 -10.24 -15.94
N CYS A 302 6.00 -10.25 -16.46
CA CYS A 302 6.35 -9.48 -17.63
C CYS A 302 5.58 -9.99 -18.85
N ARG A 303 4.92 -9.10 -19.59
CA ARG A 303 4.12 -9.43 -20.78
C ARG A 303 4.36 -8.44 -21.91
N THR A 304 4.32 -8.95 -23.13
CA THR A 304 4.29 -8.16 -24.39
C THR A 304 2.88 -7.67 -24.71
N GLU A 305 2.75 -6.78 -25.71
CA GLU A 305 1.44 -6.28 -26.18
C GLU A 305 0.47 -7.42 -26.54
N ASP A 306 0.93 -8.39 -27.34
CA ASP A 306 0.11 -9.50 -27.79
C ASP A 306 -0.33 -10.42 -26.64
N GLU A 307 0.49 -10.57 -25.60
CA GLU A 307 0.16 -11.39 -24.42
C GLU A 307 -0.78 -10.69 -23.44
N ALA A 308 -0.83 -9.36 -23.47
CA ALA A 308 -1.73 -8.54 -22.66
C ALA A 308 -3.12 -8.39 -23.32
N GLN A 309 -3.23 -8.64 -24.63
CA GLN A 309 -4.49 -8.60 -25.36
C GLN A 309 -5.50 -9.64 -24.83
N ASP A 310 -6.77 -9.29 -24.93
CA ASP A 310 -7.91 -10.16 -24.59
C ASP A 310 -7.95 -10.69 -23.14
N ARG A 311 -7.22 -10.05 -22.22
CA ARG A 311 -7.24 -10.37 -20.79
C ARG A 311 -8.29 -9.54 -20.08
N TRP A 312 -9.38 -10.20 -19.68
CA TRP A 312 -10.56 -9.55 -19.08
C TRP A 312 -11.10 -10.35 -17.89
N GLY A 313 -11.98 -9.72 -17.11
CA GLY A 313 -12.80 -10.38 -16.10
C GLY A 313 -12.39 -10.09 -14.65
N TYR A 314 -11.21 -9.50 -14.40
CA TYR A 314 -10.83 -9.13 -13.04
C TYR A 314 -11.78 -8.10 -12.41
N TRP A 315 -12.24 -7.13 -13.20
CA TRP A 315 -13.12 -6.04 -12.74
C TRP A 315 -14.62 -6.37 -12.90
N GLY A 316 -14.96 -7.64 -13.10
CA GLY A 316 -16.31 -8.11 -13.42
C GLY A 316 -16.59 -8.27 -14.91
N PRO A 317 -17.85 -8.51 -15.30
CA PRO A 317 -18.24 -8.73 -16.69
C PRO A 317 -17.90 -7.50 -17.56
N ILE A 318 -17.47 -7.75 -18.80
CA ILE A 318 -17.24 -6.69 -19.78
C ILE A 318 -18.57 -5.93 -20.01
N PRO A 319 -18.59 -4.59 -19.90
CA PRO A 319 -19.80 -3.78 -20.11
C PRO A 319 -20.42 -3.87 -21.51
#